data_AF-A0A484YD84-F1
#
_entry.id   AF-A0A484YD84-F1
#
_cell.length_a   1.000
_cell.length_b   1.000
_cell.length_c   1.000
_cell.angle_alpha   90.00
_cell.angle_beta   90.00
_cell.angle_gamma   90.00
#
_symmetry.space_group_name_H-M   'P 1'
#
loop_
_entity.id
_entity.type
_entity.pdbx_description
1 polymer ?
#
loop_
_entity_poly.entity_id
_entity_poly.type
_entity_poly.pdbx_seq_one_letter_code
_entity_poly.pdbx_strand_id
1 'polypeptide(L)'
;MTGSLQSHGWRRCATVKSPVVLCSSKTAAEMTDIQRELGLDGLPLIAENGAVIQPDVRWEDTSRSLSGMAHQDIAQCLARIRASRQYKFTTFDDVDVQTIGEWTGLTRLRATLACKHEASRDLNLARQRRTDGAI
;
A
#
# COMPACT_ATOMS: atom_id res chain seq x y z
N MET A 1 33.76 22.87 -0.14
CA MET A 1 32.31 22.97 0.06
C MET A 1 31.69 21.64 -0.32
N THR A 2 31.54 20.72 0.64
CA THR A 2 30.93 19.40 0.42
C THR A 2 29.64 19.35 1.23
N GLY A 3 28.52 19.58 0.56
CA GLY A 3 27.20 19.36 1.15
C GLY A 3 26.89 17.86 1.12
N SER A 4 26.81 17.21 2.29
CA SER A 4 26.21 15.89 2.41
C SER A 4 25.05 15.93 3.42
N LEU A 5 23.89 16.35 2.94
CA LEU A 5 22.61 16.13 3.61
C LEU A 5 22.07 14.80 3.11
N GLN A 6 21.98 13.77 3.96
CA GLN A 6 20.89 12.78 3.99
C GLN A 6 20.96 11.98 5.31
N SER A 7 20.79 12.66 6.45
CA SER A 7 20.59 12.01 7.75
C SER A 7 19.17 11.44 7.80
N HIS A 8 19.01 10.21 7.34
CA HIS A 8 17.74 9.49 7.44
C HIS A 8 17.43 9.25 8.93
N GLY A 9 16.54 10.06 9.52
CA GLY A 9 16.28 10.10 10.97
C GLY A 9 15.94 8.74 11.59
N TRP A 10 15.33 7.83 10.84
CA TRP A 10 15.03 6.45 11.28
C TRP A 10 16.30 5.62 11.57
N ARG A 11 17.43 5.91 10.89
CA ARG A 11 18.72 5.26 11.18
C ARG A 11 19.24 5.62 12.57
N ARG A 12 18.92 6.83 13.06
CA ARG A 12 19.21 7.25 14.44
C ARG A 12 18.31 6.51 15.44
N CYS A 13 17.03 6.32 15.12
CA CYS A 13 16.12 5.53 15.97
C CYS A 13 16.57 4.07 16.07
N ALA A 14 17.02 3.47 14.96
CA ALA A 14 17.58 2.12 14.93
C ALA A 14 18.87 1.98 15.77
N THR A 15 19.70 3.03 15.82
CA THR A 15 20.91 3.04 16.68
C THR A 15 20.58 3.25 18.16
N VAL A 16 19.44 3.88 18.48
CA VAL A 16 18.97 4.12 19.85
C VAL A 16 17.94 3.06 20.26
N LYS A 17 18.22 1.76 20.07
CA LYS A 17 17.40 0.58 20.52
C LYS A 17 15.87 0.78 20.47
N SER A 18 15.36 1.60 19.56
CA SER A 18 13.95 1.98 19.52
C SER A 18 13.31 1.15 18.41
N PRO A 19 12.31 0.33 18.71
CA PRO A 19 11.69 -0.52 17.71
C PRO A 19 11.05 0.37 16.63
N VAL A 20 11.47 0.18 15.38
CA VAL A 20 10.88 0.84 14.22
C VAL A 20 9.87 -0.12 13.61
N VAL A 21 8.60 0.27 13.59
CA VAL A 21 7.52 -0.47 12.95
C VAL A 21 7.07 0.30 11.72
N LEU A 22 7.14 -0.32 10.54
CA LEU A 22 6.66 0.33 9.31
C LEU A 22 5.14 0.24 9.26
N CYS A 23 4.47 1.36 8.93
CA CYS A 23 3.02 1.45 8.79
C CYS A 23 2.67 2.22 7.51
N SER A 24 1.86 1.63 6.62
CA SER A 24 1.48 2.28 5.36
C SER A 24 0.16 1.74 4.78
N SER A 25 -0.38 2.46 3.80
CA SER A 25 -1.48 2.00 2.95
C SER A 25 -1.06 0.95 1.92
N LYS A 26 0.25 0.81 1.68
CA LYS A 26 0.82 -0.14 0.72
C LYS A 26 0.49 -1.59 1.04
N THR A 27 0.53 -2.42 0.01
CA THR A 27 0.38 -3.88 0.15
C THR A 27 1.46 -4.47 1.06
N ALA A 28 1.16 -5.63 1.67
CA ALA A 28 2.16 -6.35 2.47
C ALA A 28 3.41 -6.71 1.65
N ALA A 29 3.24 -6.98 0.35
CA ALA A 29 4.32 -7.30 -0.57
C ALA A 29 5.26 -6.11 -0.79
N GLU A 30 4.73 -4.91 -1.04
CA GLU A 30 5.53 -3.68 -1.12
C GLU A 30 6.23 -3.38 0.21
N MET A 31 5.53 -3.54 1.32
CA MET A 31 6.08 -3.25 2.65
C MET A 31 7.24 -4.18 2.99
N THR A 32 7.17 -5.46 2.57
CA THR A 32 8.28 -6.42 2.73
C THR A 32 9.49 -6.04 1.88
N ASP A 33 9.28 -5.59 0.64
CA ASP A 33 10.37 -5.09 -0.23
C ASP A 33 11.04 -3.85 0.37
N ILE A 34 10.25 -2.91 0.88
CA ILE A 34 10.76 -1.71 1.56
C ILE A 34 11.51 -2.07 2.85
N GLN A 35 11.03 -3.03 3.65
CA GLN A 35 11.75 -3.48 4.85
C GLN A 35 13.15 -3.98 4.51
N ARG A 36 13.28 -4.78 3.43
CA ARG A 36 14.58 -5.30 2.96
C ARG A 36 15.54 -4.19 2.60
N GLU A 37 15.08 -3.20 1.85
CA GLU A 37 15.89 -2.06 1.44
C GLU A 37 16.37 -1.20 2.62
N LEU A 38 15.56 -1.15 3.68
CA LEU A 38 15.90 -0.41 4.90
C LEU A 38 16.72 -1.24 5.91
N GLY A 39 16.93 -2.53 5.65
CA GLY A 39 17.59 -3.45 6.59
C GLY A 39 16.77 -3.69 7.87
N LEU A 40 15.44 -3.66 7.74
CA LEU A 40 14.46 -3.86 8.81
C LEU A 40 13.78 -5.23 8.71
N ASP A 41 14.41 -6.18 8.02
CA ASP A 41 13.87 -7.51 7.78
C ASP A 41 13.47 -8.24 9.06
N GLY A 42 12.26 -8.80 9.03
CA GLY A 42 11.72 -9.61 10.11
C GLY A 42 11.14 -8.81 11.28
N LEU A 43 11.28 -7.48 11.28
CA LEU A 43 10.57 -6.61 12.22
C LEU A 43 9.07 -6.56 11.88
N PRO A 44 8.20 -6.25 12.85
CA PRO A 44 6.78 -6.16 12.59
C PRO A 44 6.46 -5.01 11.63
N LEU A 45 5.38 -5.18 10.85
CA LEU A 45 4.84 -4.15 9.97
C LEU A 45 3.31 -4.15 9.96
N ILE A 46 2.76 -3.00 9.58
CA ILE A 46 1.35 -2.77 9.37
C ILE A 46 1.17 -2.30 7.93
N ALA A 47 0.41 -3.07 7.14
CA ALA A 47 0.15 -2.81 5.74
C ALA A 47 -1.36 -2.63 5.50
N GLU A 48 -1.71 -2.15 4.30
CA GLU A 48 -3.09 -2.01 3.84
C GLU A 48 -3.97 -1.23 4.82
N ASN A 49 -3.45 -0.14 5.37
CA ASN A 49 -4.12 0.71 6.36
C ASN A 49 -4.55 -0.01 7.64
N GLY A 50 -3.79 -1.03 8.05
CA GLY A 50 -4.09 -1.82 9.26
C GLY A 50 -4.89 -3.09 8.98
N ALA A 51 -5.29 -3.33 7.73
CA ALA A 51 -5.94 -4.56 7.34
C ALA A 51 -4.99 -5.76 7.37
N VAL A 52 -3.67 -5.52 7.26
CA VAL A 52 -2.65 -6.56 7.38
C VAL A 52 -1.68 -6.19 8.51
N ILE A 53 -1.56 -7.06 9.51
CA ILE A 53 -0.56 -6.94 10.57
C ILE A 53 0.35 -8.17 10.49
N GLN A 54 1.63 -7.92 10.24
CA GLN A 54 2.65 -8.96 10.23
C GLN A 54 3.50 -8.84 11.50
N PRO A 55 3.49 -9.87 12.37
CA PRO A 55 4.26 -9.85 13.61
C PRO A 55 5.77 -9.97 13.36
N ASP A 56 6.55 -9.69 14.39
CA ASP A 56 8.00 -9.95 14.38
C ASP A 56 8.24 -11.44 14.17
N VAL A 57 9.17 -11.80 13.28
CA VAL A 57 9.47 -13.20 12.96
C VAL A 57 10.02 -14.00 14.15
N ARG A 58 10.48 -13.31 15.20
CA ARG A 58 11.01 -13.91 16.43
C ARG A 58 9.93 -14.21 17.46
N TRP A 59 8.70 -13.76 17.25
CA TRP A 59 7.59 -14.03 18.18
C TRP A 59 7.03 -15.43 17.92
N GLU A 60 7.17 -16.31 18.92
CA GLU A 60 6.56 -17.63 18.91
C GLU A 60 5.02 -17.52 18.94
N ASP A 61 4.34 -18.46 18.29
CA ASP A 61 2.87 -18.58 18.24
C ASP A 61 2.10 -17.36 17.71
N THR A 62 2.76 -16.48 16.94
CA THR A 62 2.08 -15.36 16.26
C THR A 62 2.03 -15.58 14.76
N SER A 63 0.84 -15.41 14.19
CA SER A 63 0.63 -15.49 12.74
C SER A 63 0.20 -14.13 12.19
N ARG A 64 0.36 -13.94 10.89
CA ARG A 64 -0.14 -12.74 10.20
C ARG A 64 -1.65 -12.64 10.43
N SER A 65 -2.09 -11.47 10.90
CA SER A 65 -3.50 -11.17 11.06
C SER A 65 -4.01 -10.40 9.85
N LEU A 66 -5.10 -10.91 9.27
CA LEU A 66 -5.90 -10.19 8.29
C LEU A 66 -7.14 -9.65 9.01
N SER A 67 -7.31 -8.34 8.99
CA SER A 67 -8.43 -7.63 9.61
C SER A 67 -9.22 -6.90 8.53
N GLY A 68 -10.54 -6.80 8.72
CA GLY A 68 -11.43 -6.17 7.75
C GLY A 68 -12.01 -7.14 6.72
N MET A 69 -12.39 -6.59 5.57
CA MET A 69 -13.08 -7.32 4.51
C MET A 69 -12.05 -7.92 3.55
N ALA A 70 -12.21 -9.19 3.17
CA ALA A 70 -11.31 -9.81 2.21
C ALA A 70 -11.32 -9.05 0.88
N HIS A 71 -10.18 -9.01 0.19
CA HIS A 71 -10.05 -8.29 -1.08
C HIS A 71 -11.12 -8.65 -2.13
N GLN A 72 -11.58 -9.91 -2.15
CA GLN A 72 -12.67 -10.38 -3.03
C GLN A 72 -14.03 -9.77 -2.68
N ASP A 73 -14.35 -9.66 -1.39
CA ASP A 73 -15.61 -9.09 -0.93
C ASP A 73 -15.68 -7.58 -1.21
N ILE A 74 -14.52 -6.89 -1.07
CA ILE A 74 -14.38 -5.48 -1.48
C ILE A 74 -14.65 -5.33 -2.98
N ALA A 75 -14.12 -6.24 -3.81
CA ALA A 75 -14.34 -6.24 -5.26
C ALA A 75 -15.82 -6.34 -5.61
N GLN A 76 -16.55 -7.26 -4.96
CA GLN A 76 -17.98 -7.43 -5.16
C GLN A 76 -18.76 -6.18 -4.74
N CYS A 77 -18.40 -5.58 -3.61
CA CYS A 77 -19.01 -4.34 -3.14
C CYS A 77 -18.80 -3.20 -4.15
N LEU A 78 -17.57 -3.01 -4.66
CA LEU A 78 -17.26 -2.01 -5.67
C LEU A 78 -18.01 -2.25 -6.99
N ALA A 79 -18.14 -3.51 -7.41
CA ALA A 79 -18.93 -3.86 -8.60
C ALA A 79 -20.41 -3.47 -8.44
N ARG A 80 -21.01 -3.70 -7.26
CA ARG A 80 -22.38 -3.28 -6.96
C ARG A 80 -22.52 -1.75 -6.93
N ILE A 81 -21.52 -1.04 -6.43
CA ILE A 81 -21.49 0.43 -6.45
C ILE A 81 -21.42 0.94 -7.89
N ARG A 82 -20.57 0.36 -8.76
CA ARG A 82 -20.51 0.70 -10.20
C ARG A 82 -21.84 0.48 -10.91
N ALA A 83 -22.52 -0.63 -10.61
CA ALA A 83 -23.81 -0.96 -11.23
C ALA A 83 -24.95 -0.02 -10.77
N SER A 84 -24.94 0.37 -9.50
CA SER A 84 -26.02 1.19 -8.90
C SER A 84 -25.79 2.70 -9.03
N ARG A 85 -24.53 3.13 -9.09
CA ARG A 85 -24.14 4.53 -9.15
C ARG A 85 -23.10 4.69 -10.25
N GLN A 86 -23.30 5.67 -11.14
CA GLN A 86 -22.40 5.95 -12.28
C GLN A 86 -21.06 6.58 -11.86
N TYR A 87 -20.48 6.16 -10.73
CA TYR A 87 -19.15 6.58 -10.31
C TYR A 87 -18.11 6.05 -11.30
N LYS A 88 -17.24 6.94 -11.75
CA LYS A 88 -16.16 6.63 -12.68
C LYS A 88 -14.87 6.49 -11.89
N PHE A 89 -14.50 5.25 -11.57
CA PHE A 89 -13.22 4.92 -10.94
C PHE A 89 -12.64 3.66 -11.57
N THR A 90 -11.32 3.60 -11.62
CA THR A 90 -10.54 2.47 -12.12
C THR A 90 -9.69 1.94 -10.98
N THR A 91 -9.87 0.67 -10.63
CA THR A 91 -9.06 -0.03 -9.63
C THR A 91 -7.79 -0.58 -10.27
N PHE A 92 -6.80 -0.93 -9.45
CA PHE A 92 -5.56 -1.53 -9.96
C PHE A 92 -5.81 -2.86 -10.70
N ASP A 93 -6.86 -3.59 -10.33
CA ASP A 93 -7.26 -4.82 -11.03
C ASP A 93 -7.83 -4.60 -12.43
N ASP A 94 -8.29 -3.39 -12.75
CA ASP A 94 -8.88 -3.09 -14.06
C ASP A 94 -7.81 -2.76 -15.12
N VAL A 95 -6.54 -2.63 -14.73
CA VAL A 95 -5.45 -2.16 -15.59
C VAL A 95 -4.22 -3.06 -15.49
N ASP A 96 -3.32 -2.93 -16.47
CA ASP A 96 -2.04 -3.63 -16.44
C ASP A 96 -1.01 -2.94 -15.53
N VAL A 97 0.04 -3.69 -15.19
CA VAL A 97 1.16 -3.22 -14.35
C VAL A 97 1.88 -2.02 -14.96
N GLN A 98 1.90 -1.89 -16.29
CA GLN A 98 2.54 -0.76 -16.95
C GLN A 98 1.78 0.53 -16.64
N THR A 99 0.46 0.51 -16.81
CA THR A 99 -0.44 1.62 -16.50
C THR A 99 -0.33 2.04 -15.02
N ILE A 100 -0.23 1.07 -14.10
CA ILE A 100 0.00 1.34 -12.67
C ILE A 100 1.35 2.04 -12.46
N GLY A 101 2.41 1.58 -13.13
CA GLY A 101 3.72 2.22 -13.10
C GLY A 101 3.67 3.67 -13.60
N GLU A 102 2.94 3.93 -14.68
CA GLU A 102 2.73 5.28 -15.23
C GLU A 102 1.99 6.20 -14.25
N TRP A 103 0.97 5.69 -13.53
CA TRP A 103 0.21 6.49 -12.57
C TRP A 103 0.99 6.79 -11.28
N THR A 104 1.80 5.84 -10.83
CA THR A 104 2.44 5.88 -9.51
C THR A 104 3.90 6.29 -9.55
N GLY A 105 4.53 6.26 -10.73
CA GLY A 105 5.98 6.44 -10.90
C GLY A 105 6.81 5.23 -10.43
N LEU A 106 6.17 4.09 -10.14
CA LEU A 106 6.84 2.88 -9.69
C LEU A 106 7.53 2.14 -10.85
N THR A 107 8.62 1.44 -10.53
CA THR A 107 9.20 0.47 -11.46
C THR A 107 8.22 -0.68 -11.69
N ARG A 108 8.35 -1.40 -12.82
CA ARG A 108 7.50 -2.55 -13.12
C ARG A 108 7.45 -3.59 -11.98
N LEU A 109 8.59 -3.83 -11.33
CA LEU A 109 8.66 -4.74 -10.19
C LEU A 109 7.79 -4.26 -9.02
N ARG A 110 7.97 -3.00 -8.59
CA ARG A 110 7.20 -2.43 -7.47
C ARG A 110 5.73 -2.24 -7.80
N ALA A 111 5.40 -1.88 -9.04
CA ALA A 111 4.01 -1.85 -9.51
C ALA A 111 3.36 -3.24 -9.45
N THR A 112 4.11 -4.31 -9.75
CA THR A 112 3.61 -5.69 -9.58
C THR A 112 3.35 -6.02 -8.10
N LEU A 113 4.21 -5.54 -7.19
CA LEU A 113 3.99 -5.72 -5.76
C LEU A 113 2.76 -4.95 -5.27
N ALA A 114 2.56 -3.73 -5.76
CA ALA A 114 1.39 -2.91 -5.44
C ALA A 114 0.05 -3.54 -5.87
N CYS A 115 0.06 -4.51 -6.79
CA CYS A 115 -1.16 -5.25 -7.16
C CYS A 115 -1.52 -6.37 -6.17
N LYS A 116 -0.65 -6.72 -5.22
CA LYS A 116 -0.83 -7.89 -4.33
C LYS A 116 -1.58 -7.53 -3.05
N HIS A 117 -2.78 -6.97 -3.20
CA HIS A 117 -3.63 -6.67 -2.05
C HIS A 117 -4.25 -7.93 -1.44
N GLU A 118 -4.25 -8.01 -0.11
CA GLU A 118 -4.85 -9.11 0.67
C GLU A 118 -6.22 -8.69 1.26
N ALA A 119 -6.38 -7.43 1.68
CA ALA A 119 -7.54 -6.97 2.45
C ALA A 119 -7.93 -5.49 2.18
N SER A 120 -7.46 -4.91 1.07
CA SER A 120 -7.76 -3.54 0.62
C SER A 120 -7.79 -3.46 -0.90
N ARG A 121 -8.10 -2.28 -1.44
CA ARG A 121 -7.98 -1.97 -2.88
C ARG A 121 -7.58 -0.53 -3.11
N ASP A 122 -6.62 -0.32 -3.99
CA ASP A 122 -6.30 1.00 -4.53
C ASP A 122 -7.15 1.32 -5.77
N LEU A 123 -7.61 2.57 -5.83
CA LEU A 123 -8.43 3.07 -6.92
C LEU A 123 -8.00 4.46 -7.35
N ASN A 124 -8.10 4.71 -8.64
CA ASN A 124 -7.96 6.01 -9.26
C ASN A 124 -9.36 6.53 -9.63
N LEU A 125 -9.76 7.65 -9.04
CA LEU A 125 -10.99 8.33 -9.41
C LEU A 125 -10.77 9.13 -10.69
N ALA A 126 -11.57 8.85 -11.72
CA ALA A 126 -11.56 9.69 -12.90
C ALA A 126 -11.97 11.10 -12.48
N ARG A 127 -11.15 12.08 -12.85
CA ARG A 127 -11.42 13.50 -12.57
C ARG A 127 -12.77 13.85 -13.20
N GLN A 128 -13.82 13.96 -12.38
CA GLN A 128 -15.10 14.47 -12.86
C GLN A 128 -14.86 15.91 -13.26
N ARG A 129 -15.00 16.23 -14.55
CA ARG A 129 -15.14 17.63 -14.94
C ARG A 129 -16.33 18.13 -14.15
N ARG A 130 -16.15 19.15 -13.30
CA ARG A 130 -17.31 19.94 -12.89
C ARG A 130 -17.92 20.41 -14.20
N THR A 131 -19.13 19.95 -14.49
CA THR A 131 -20.01 20.73 -15.34
C THR A 131 -20.37 21.95 -14.49
N ASP A 132 -19.48 22.94 -14.48
CA ASP A 132 -19.88 24.29 -14.12
C ASP A 132 -20.81 24.72 -15.26
N GLY A 133 -22.10 24.51 -15.03
CA GLY A 133 -23.17 24.76 -15.98
C GLY A 133 -24.41 25.23 -15.24
N ALA A 134 -24.69 26.52 -15.42
CA ALA A 134 -25.86 27.31 -15.04
C ALA A 134 -25.99 27.63 -13.54
N ILE A 135 -26.21 28.88 -13.11
CA ILE A 135 -26.98 29.99 -13.72
C ILE A 135 -26.19 31.30 -13.67
#